data_AF-C0Z714-F1
#
_entry.id   AF-C0Z714-F1
#
_cell.length_a   1.000
_cell.length_b   1.000
_cell.length_c   1.000
_cell.angle_alpha   90.00
_cell.angle_beta   90.00
_cell.angle_gamma   90.00
#
_symmetry.space_group_name_H-M   'P 1'
#
loop_
_entity.id
_entity.type
_entity.pdbx_description
1 polymer ?
#
loop_
_entity_poly.entity_id
_entity_poly.type
_entity_poly.pdbx_seq_one_letter_code
_entity_poly.pdbx_strand_id
1 'polypeptide(L)'
;MTTIQMINSNAGEAMHLFEVMKKYGATCSLEFNKGIGNDPFIGISGVNVDVEYLEGDVAVEGDTLIVKLGETDFAFGLRDHSFSKFISSSQITVAVMANDTDYTAWFNSSVITPEGIEEASNYDATIGDNDMSDPIFTLEEQELICFLRNLDFDTVLDAISGIHRTADQSKNKAAMHSRVGRTQTANAFDKQVANLEQLAYLLGKANKDYNAHVLQVD
;
A
#
# COMPACT_ATOMS: atom_id res chain seq x y z
N MET A 1 -27.91 -28.36 -1.08
CA MET A 1 -27.08 -27.30 -1.69
C MET A 1 -26.73 -26.36 -0.56
N THR A 2 -25.48 -26.34 -0.12
CA THR A 2 -25.05 -25.48 0.98
C THR A 2 -24.64 -24.15 0.37
N THR A 3 -25.27 -23.07 0.81
CA THR A 3 -24.85 -21.73 0.41
C THR A 3 -23.48 -21.46 1.04
N ILE A 4 -22.47 -21.25 0.21
CA ILE A 4 -21.15 -20.82 0.68
C ILE A 4 -21.24 -19.32 0.96
N GLN A 5 -20.95 -18.93 2.21
CA GLN A 5 -20.86 -17.53 2.58
C GLN A 5 -19.40 -17.08 2.44
N MET A 6 -19.16 -16.19 1.49
CA MET A 6 -17.85 -15.56 1.32
C MET A 6 -17.56 -14.61 2.48
N ILE A 7 -16.30 -14.52 2.88
CA ILE A 7 -15.79 -13.63 3.91
C ILE A 7 -15.05 -12.49 3.22
N ASN A 8 -15.29 -11.24 3.65
CA ASN A 8 -14.54 -10.10 3.15
C ASN A 8 -13.03 -10.31 3.35
N SER A 9 -12.26 -9.89 2.37
CA SER A 9 -10.81 -10.04 2.29
C SER A 9 -10.19 -8.71 1.86
N ASN A 10 -8.89 -8.54 2.06
CA ASN A 10 -8.13 -7.45 1.44
C ASN A 10 -7.24 -7.99 0.30
N ALA A 11 -6.56 -7.08 -0.41
CA ALA A 11 -5.70 -7.43 -1.53
C ALA A 11 -4.47 -8.23 -1.10
N GLY A 12 -3.87 -7.91 0.05
CA GLY A 12 -2.72 -8.63 0.60
C GLY A 12 -3.05 -10.08 0.92
N GLU A 13 -4.22 -10.32 1.50
CA GLU A 13 -4.73 -11.65 1.77
C GLU A 13 -5.11 -12.40 0.49
N ALA A 14 -5.73 -11.72 -0.49
CA ALA A 14 -5.99 -12.34 -1.79
C ALA A 14 -4.68 -12.77 -2.48
N MET A 15 -3.66 -11.91 -2.46
CA MET A 15 -2.32 -12.23 -2.97
C MET A 15 -1.70 -13.41 -2.23
N HIS A 16 -1.74 -13.43 -0.89
CA HIS A 16 -1.29 -14.56 -0.07
C HIS A 16 -1.93 -15.88 -0.51
N LEU A 17 -3.26 -15.87 -0.73
CA LEU A 17 -3.98 -17.07 -1.15
C LEU A 17 -3.52 -17.58 -2.52
N PHE A 18 -3.27 -16.68 -3.48
CA PHE A 18 -2.72 -17.06 -4.78
C PHE A 18 -1.29 -17.59 -4.68
N GLU A 19 -0.45 -17.00 -3.82
CA GLU A 19 0.91 -17.50 -3.54
C GLU A 19 0.87 -18.89 -2.89
N VAL A 20 -0.09 -19.15 -2.00
CA VAL A 20 -0.29 -20.50 -1.44
C VAL A 20 -0.71 -21.48 -2.53
N MET A 21 -1.65 -21.12 -3.41
CA MET A 21 -2.03 -21.99 -4.54
C MET A 21 -0.81 -22.34 -5.41
N LYS A 22 0.00 -21.34 -5.77
CA LYS A 22 1.24 -21.49 -6.53
C LYS A 22 2.25 -22.37 -5.82
N LYS A 23 2.56 -22.09 -4.56
CA LYS A 23 3.53 -22.82 -3.72
C LYS A 23 3.21 -24.30 -3.62
N TYR A 24 1.93 -24.64 -3.47
CA TYR A 24 1.47 -26.03 -3.35
C TYR A 24 1.11 -26.67 -4.70
N GLY A 25 1.37 -25.99 -5.82
CA GLY A 25 1.12 -26.50 -7.17
C GLY A 25 -0.35 -26.76 -7.47
N ALA A 26 -1.26 -26.06 -6.77
CA ALA A 26 -2.69 -26.14 -7.02
C ALA A 26 -3.02 -25.36 -8.30
N THR A 27 -3.76 -26.00 -9.20
CA THR A 27 -4.28 -25.30 -10.37
C THR A 27 -5.47 -24.42 -9.97
N CYS A 28 -5.78 -23.42 -10.78
CA CYS A 28 -6.85 -22.47 -10.55
C CYS A 28 -7.76 -22.41 -11.78
N SER A 29 -9.06 -22.31 -11.52
CA SER A 29 -10.08 -22.02 -12.52
C SER A 29 -10.65 -20.63 -12.28
N LEU A 30 -10.98 -19.93 -13.36
CA LEU A 30 -11.62 -18.62 -13.34
C LEU A 30 -12.99 -18.69 -14.02
N GLU A 31 -13.99 -18.12 -13.37
CA GLU A 31 -15.26 -17.74 -13.99
C GLU A 31 -15.42 -16.22 -13.88
N PHE A 32 -15.49 -15.54 -15.02
CA PHE A 32 -15.68 -14.10 -15.09
C PHE A 32 -17.11 -13.82 -15.53
N ASN A 33 -17.94 -13.29 -14.65
CA ASN A 33 -19.35 -13.01 -14.89
C ASN A 33 -19.55 -11.51 -15.07
N LYS A 34 -20.23 -11.09 -16.14
CA LYS A 34 -20.60 -9.69 -16.37
C LYS A 34 -22.10 -9.50 -16.06
N GLY A 35 -22.43 -8.51 -15.24
CA GLY A 35 -23.80 -8.22 -14.79
C GLY A 35 -24.49 -9.38 -14.06
N ILE A 36 -25.80 -9.53 -14.25
CA ILE A 36 -26.64 -10.59 -13.61
C ILE A 36 -26.68 -11.87 -14.49
N GLY A 37 -25.71 -12.05 -15.38
CA GLY A 37 -25.64 -13.24 -16.23
C GLY A 37 -25.23 -14.47 -15.43
N ASN A 38 -25.97 -15.57 -15.60
CA ASN A 38 -25.61 -16.85 -14.99
C ASN A 38 -24.48 -17.57 -15.73
N ASP A 39 -24.25 -17.23 -17.01
CA ASP A 39 -23.19 -17.82 -17.81
C ASP A 39 -21.91 -16.98 -17.70
N PRO A 40 -20.74 -17.61 -17.48
CA PRO A 40 -19.48 -16.88 -17.45
C PRO A 40 -19.19 -16.29 -18.83
N PHE A 41 -18.83 -15.00 -18.85
CA PHE A 41 -18.34 -14.31 -20.04
C PHE A 41 -16.96 -14.83 -20.45
N ILE A 42 -16.10 -15.13 -19.46
CA ILE A 42 -14.81 -15.79 -19.66
C ILE A 42 -14.72 -16.96 -18.67
N GLY A 43 -14.26 -18.11 -19.16
CA GLY A 43 -14.00 -19.29 -18.34
C GLY A 43 -12.60 -19.83 -18.62
N ILE A 44 -11.79 -20.03 -17.58
CA ILE A 44 -10.49 -20.72 -17.64
C ILE A 44 -10.54 -21.87 -16.64
N SER A 45 -10.06 -23.04 -17.01
CA SER A 45 -10.13 -24.23 -16.14
C SER A 45 -8.78 -24.86 -15.91
N GLY A 46 -8.42 -25.02 -14.64
CA GLY A 46 -7.34 -25.91 -14.20
C GLY A 46 -5.95 -25.53 -14.71
N VAL A 47 -5.60 -24.24 -14.67
CA VAL A 47 -4.27 -23.74 -15.07
C VAL A 47 -3.43 -23.35 -13.87
N ASN A 48 -2.11 -23.34 -14.01
CA ASN A 48 -1.25 -22.82 -12.95
C ASN A 48 -1.52 -21.33 -12.74
N VAL A 49 -1.50 -20.91 -11.48
CA VAL A 49 -1.66 -19.52 -11.09
C VAL A 49 -0.32 -18.91 -10.70
N ASP A 50 -0.13 -17.66 -11.10
CA ASP A 50 0.90 -16.78 -10.59
C ASP A 50 0.27 -15.44 -10.20
N VAL A 51 0.95 -14.66 -9.36
CA VAL A 51 0.42 -13.39 -8.87
C VAL A 51 1.53 -12.36 -8.74
N GLU A 52 1.21 -11.13 -9.13
CA GLU A 52 2.12 -9.99 -9.03
C GLU A 52 1.39 -8.79 -8.44
N TYR A 53 2.14 -7.97 -7.72
CA TYR A 53 1.69 -6.69 -7.19
C TYR A 53 2.40 -5.57 -7.94
N LEU A 54 1.63 -4.65 -8.52
CA LEU A 54 2.16 -3.44 -9.12
C LEU A 54 1.78 -2.23 -8.27
N GLU A 55 2.81 -1.57 -7.72
CA GLU A 55 2.66 -0.26 -7.09
C GLU A 55 2.36 0.78 -8.18
N GLY A 56 1.22 1.44 -8.04
CA GLY A 56 0.75 2.48 -8.95
C GLY A 56 0.95 3.88 -8.38
N ASP A 57 0.80 4.90 -9.21
CA ASP A 57 0.72 6.27 -8.70
C ASP A 57 -0.58 6.43 -7.91
N VAL A 58 -0.44 6.68 -6.61
CA VAL A 58 -1.55 6.93 -5.69
C VAL A 58 -2.40 8.11 -6.16
N ALA A 59 -1.91 9.07 -6.93
CA ALA A 59 -2.75 10.17 -7.42
C ALA A 59 -3.65 9.78 -8.61
N VAL A 60 -3.32 8.73 -9.36
CA VAL A 60 -3.92 8.49 -10.69
C VAL A 60 -4.62 7.13 -10.79
N GLU A 61 -3.90 6.03 -10.54
CA GLU A 61 -4.40 4.67 -10.83
C GLU A 61 -4.52 3.81 -9.55
N GLY A 62 -3.71 4.11 -8.52
CA GLY A 62 -3.59 3.25 -7.35
C GLY A 62 -2.94 1.90 -7.68
N ASP A 63 -2.72 1.09 -6.64
CA ASP A 63 -2.04 -0.19 -6.81
C ASP A 63 -2.92 -1.21 -7.55
N THR A 64 -2.27 -2.22 -8.14
CA THR A 64 -2.94 -3.25 -8.96
C THR A 64 -2.46 -4.64 -8.59
N LEU A 65 -3.40 -5.56 -8.39
CA LEU A 65 -3.13 -6.98 -8.28
C LEU A 65 -3.25 -7.62 -9.68
N ILE A 66 -2.19 -8.28 -10.14
CA ILE A 66 -2.22 -9.06 -11.39
C ILE A 66 -2.28 -10.53 -11.04
N VAL A 67 -3.35 -11.21 -11.48
CA VAL A 67 -3.48 -12.66 -11.39
C VAL A 67 -3.21 -13.25 -12.76
N LYS A 68 -2.19 -14.09 -12.87
CA LYS A 68 -1.81 -14.76 -14.11
C LYS A 68 -2.34 -16.19 -14.11
N LEU A 69 -3.06 -16.54 -15.16
CA LEU A 69 -3.64 -17.86 -15.36
C LEU A 69 -3.16 -18.41 -16.70
N GLY A 70 -2.12 -19.25 -16.66
CA GLY A 70 -1.45 -19.71 -17.87
C GLY A 70 -0.75 -18.56 -18.62
N GLU A 71 -1.23 -18.26 -19.83
CA GLU A 71 -0.69 -17.18 -20.68
C GLU A 71 -1.54 -15.90 -20.64
N THR A 72 -2.50 -15.82 -19.72
CA THR A 72 -3.42 -14.68 -19.61
C THR A 72 -3.25 -13.96 -18.29
N ASP A 73 -3.12 -12.63 -18.35
CA ASP A 73 -2.98 -11.76 -17.20
C ASP A 73 -4.29 -11.01 -16.95
N PHE A 74 -4.76 -11.02 -15.70
CA PHE A 74 -5.93 -10.27 -15.24
C PHE A 74 -5.49 -9.22 -14.23
N ALA A 75 -5.66 -7.94 -14.57
CA ALA A 75 -5.29 -6.82 -13.73
C ALA A 75 -6.50 -6.27 -12.97
N PHE A 76 -6.38 -6.18 -11.64
CA PHE A 76 -7.42 -5.69 -10.74
C PHE A 76 -6.88 -4.49 -9.94
N GLY A 77 -7.29 -3.28 -10.32
CA GLY A 77 -6.93 -2.06 -9.58
C GLY A 77 -7.58 -2.04 -8.19
N LEU A 78 -6.81 -1.86 -7.12
CA LEU A 78 -7.28 -2.03 -5.74
C LEU A 78 -8.34 -1.00 -5.33
N ARG A 79 -8.41 0.14 -6.05
CA ARG A 79 -9.42 1.18 -5.83
C ARG A 79 -10.79 0.82 -6.35
N ASP A 80 -10.82 0.08 -7.44
CA ASP A 80 -12.04 -0.21 -8.19
C ASP A 80 -12.58 -1.61 -7.89
N HIS A 81 -11.86 -2.38 -7.06
CA HIS A 81 -12.21 -3.76 -6.76
C HIS A 81 -12.27 -4.04 -5.26
N SER A 82 -13.14 -4.97 -4.89
CA SER A 82 -13.23 -5.54 -3.56
C SER A 82 -12.98 -7.04 -3.61
N PHE A 83 -12.43 -7.57 -2.53
CA PHE A 83 -11.98 -8.95 -2.44
C PHE A 83 -12.80 -9.71 -1.40
N SER A 84 -13.11 -10.96 -1.70
CA SER A 84 -13.68 -11.89 -0.73
C SER A 84 -13.11 -13.28 -0.95
N LYS A 85 -13.17 -14.10 0.09
CA LYS A 85 -12.59 -15.44 0.08
C LYS A 85 -13.49 -16.46 0.76
N PHE A 86 -13.24 -17.72 0.45
CA PHE A 86 -13.72 -18.86 1.21
C PHE A 86 -12.65 -19.96 1.17
N ILE A 87 -12.26 -20.45 2.35
CA ILE A 87 -11.30 -21.54 2.48
C ILE A 87 -12.05 -22.74 3.07
N SER A 88 -12.12 -23.82 2.29
CA SER A 88 -12.66 -25.10 2.74
C SER A 88 -11.54 -25.98 3.31
N SER A 89 -11.86 -27.22 3.68
CA SER A 89 -10.86 -28.20 4.13
C SER A 89 -9.85 -28.62 3.04
N SER A 90 -10.07 -28.25 1.78
CA SER A 90 -9.23 -28.73 0.66
C SER A 90 -9.16 -27.80 -0.55
N GLN A 91 -9.83 -26.65 -0.54
CA GLN A 91 -9.87 -25.71 -1.66
C GLN A 91 -9.97 -24.28 -1.16
N ILE A 92 -9.42 -23.37 -1.94
CA ILE A 92 -9.51 -21.92 -1.75
C ILE A 92 -10.34 -21.35 -2.89
N THR A 93 -11.30 -20.51 -2.54
CA THR A 93 -12.09 -19.69 -3.46
C THR A 93 -11.82 -18.22 -3.16
N VAL A 94 -11.52 -17.45 -4.19
CA VAL A 94 -11.35 -15.98 -4.13
C VAL A 94 -12.32 -15.36 -5.11
N ALA A 95 -13.03 -14.31 -4.70
CA ALA A 95 -13.85 -13.51 -5.59
C ALA A 95 -13.36 -12.06 -5.59
N VAL A 96 -13.21 -11.52 -6.79
CA VAL A 96 -12.87 -10.12 -7.04
C VAL A 96 -14.06 -9.46 -7.71
N MET A 97 -14.63 -8.44 -7.08
CA MET A 97 -15.82 -7.75 -7.56
C MET A 97 -15.47 -6.32 -7.93
N ALA A 98 -15.91 -5.86 -9.09
CA ALA A 98 -15.85 -4.44 -9.41
C ALA A 98 -16.80 -3.65 -8.50
N ASN A 99 -16.35 -2.52 -7.97
CA ASN A 99 -17.10 -1.70 -7.02
C ASN A 99 -18.35 -1.07 -7.65
N ASP A 100 -18.35 -0.88 -8.97
CA ASP A 100 -19.51 -0.44 -9.74
C ASP A 100 -20.46 -1.59 -10.13
N THR A 101 -20.16 -2.81 -9.68
CA THR A 101 -20.93 -4.05 -9.90
C THR A 101 -21.03 -4.51 -11.37
N ASP A 102 -20.17 -4.03 -12.27
CA ASP A 102 -20.21 -4.45 -13.68
C ASP A 102 -19.83 -5.93 -13.88
N TYR A 103 -18.98 -6.47 -13.01
CA TYR A 103 -18.55 -7.86 -13.11
C TYR A 103 -18.08 -8.47 -11.77
N THR A 104 -17.95 -9.80 -11.77
CA THR A 104 -17.30 -10.57 -10.70
C THR A 104 -16.40 -11.65 -11.31
N ALA A 105 -15.18 -11.75 -10.81
CA ALA A 105 -14.23 -12.81 -11.15
C ALA A 105 -14.12 -13.80 -9.99
N TRP A 106 -14.48 -15.06 -10.24
CA TRP A 106 -14.41 -16.17 -9.28
C TRP A 106 -13.23 -17.06 -9.59
N PHE A 107 -12.28 -17.12 -8.67
CA PHE A 107 -11.11 -17.98 -8.72
C PHE A 107 -11.33 -19.16 -7.79
N ASN A 108 -11.13 -20.37 -8.30
CA ASN A 108 -11.32 -21.60 -7.54
C ASN A 108 -10.10 -22.50 -7.71
N SER A 109 -9.45 -22.87 -6.60
CA SER A 109 -8.33 -23.79 -6.63
C SER A 109 -8.78 -25.23 -6.89
N SER A 110 -7.88 -26.04 -7.43
CA SER A 110 -7.92 -27.49 -7.28
C SER A 110 -7.73 -27.89 -5.82
N VAL A 111 -7.72 -29.19 -5.56
CA VAL A 111 -7.43 -29.72 -4.23
C VAL A 111 -6.04 -29.27 -3.77
N ILE A 112 -5.98 -28.75 -2.55
CA ILE A 112 -4.76 -28.34 -1.83
C ILE A 112 -4.58 -29.30 -0.65
N THR A 113 -3.33 -29.58 -0.30
CA THR A 113 -3.02 -30.42 0.87
C THR A 113 -3.42 -29.72 2.18
N PRO A 114 -3.65 -30.48 3.27
CA PRO A 114 -3.99 -29.88 4.57
C PRO A 114 -2.99 -28.83 5.05
N GLU A 115 -1.69 -29.03 4.78
CA GLU A 115 -0.64 -28.07 5.13
C GLU A 115 -0.82 -26.75 4.37
N GLY A 116 -1.19 -26.80 3.09
CA GLY A 116 -1.48 -25.59 2.31
C GLY A 116 -2.76 -24.89 2.77
N ILE A 117 -3.78 -25.63 3.19
CA ILE A 117 -5.01 -25.05 3.76
C ILE A 117 -4.75 -24.39 5.12
N GLU A 118 -3.90 -25.00 5.95
CA GLU A 118 -3.45 -24.41 7.21
C GLU A 118 -2.69 -23.10 6.95
N GLU A 119 -1.76 -23.08 5.98
CA GLU A 119 -1.03 -21.87 5.60
C GLU A 119 -1.96 -20.79 5.02
N ALA A 120 -2.93 -21.16 4.18
CA ALA A 120 -3.94 -20.25 3.65
C ALA A 120 -4.80 -19.62 4.76
N SER A 121 -5.08 -20.37 5.83
CA SER A 121 -5.94 -19.91 6.94
C SER A 121 -5.19 -19.07 7.96
N ASN A 122 -3.86 -19.15 8.00
CA ASN A 122 -3.00 -18.44 8.94
C ASN A 122 -2.41 -17.16 8.33
N TYR A 123 -3.21 -16.43 7.56
CA TYR A 123 -2.82 -15.10 7.10
C TYR A 123 -2.72 -14.14 8.29
N ASP A 124 -1.51 -13.66 8.57
CA ASP A 124 -1.25 -12.65 9.58
C ASP A 124 -1.13 -11.29 8.89
N ALA A 125 -2.21 -10.51 8.95
CA ALA A 125 -2.22 -9.14 8.46
C ALA A 125 -1.09 -8.30 9.08
N THR A 126 -0.59 -8.62 10.28
CA THR A 126 0.51 -7.84 10.89
C THR A 126 1.88 -8.06 10.24
N ILE A 127 2.01 -9.09 9.40
CA ILE A 127 3.21 -9.43 8.63
C ILE A 127 2.94 -9.11 7.15
N GLY A 128 2.65 -7.84 6.84
CA GLY A 128 2.41 -7.40 5.46
C GLY A 128 1.44 -6.23 5.32
N ASP A 129 0.45 -6.13 6.21
CA ASP A 129 -0.30 -4.90 6.46
C ASP A 129 0.43 -4.10 7.54
N ASN A 130 1.41 -3.29 7.14
CA ASN A 130 1.51 -1.98 7.79
C ASN A 130 0.23 -1.24 7.41
N ASP A 131 -0.83 -1.50 8.18
CA ASP A 131 -1.95 -0.59 8.40
C ASP A 131 -2.42 0.14 7.13
N MET A 132 -3.11 -0.57 6.23
CA MET A 132 -3.95 0.03 5.18
C MET A 132 -5.21 0.70 5.76
N SER A 133 -5.19 1.11 7.04
CA SER A 133 -5.74 2.42 7.37
C SER A 133 -4.67 3.45 7.05
N ASP A 134 -4.43 3.66 5.74
CA ASP A 134 -3.77 4.87 5.29
C ASP A 134 -4.41 6.01 6.10
N PRO A 135 -3.64 6.89 6.75
CA PRO A 135 -4.21 8.10 7.29
C PRO A 135 -5.05 8.68 6.17
N ILE A 136 -6.35 8.92 6.41
CA ILE A 136 -7.19 9.56 5.41
C ILE A 136 -6.63 10.97 5.27
N PHE A 137 -5.63 11.11 4.41
CA PHE A 137 -5.04 12.36 4.04
C PHE A 137 -6.11 13.09 3.25
N THR A 138 -6.35 14.32 3.65
CA THR A 138 -7.08 15.28 2.84
C THR A 138 -6.44 15.37 1.45
N LEU A 139 -7.21 15.79 0.44
CA LEU A 139 -6.68 15.96 -0.92
C LEU A 139 -5.45 16.88 -0.92
N GLU A 140 -5.46 17.91 -0.09
CA GLU A 140 -4.36 18.84 0.09
C GLU A 140 -3.10 18.19 0.68
N GLU A 141 -3.27 17.27 1.63
CA GLU A 141 -2.15 16.51 2.21
C GLU A 141 -1.55 15.53 1.19
N GLN A 142 -2.39 14.89 0.37
CA GLN A 142 -1.92 14.01 -0.70
C GLN A 142 -1.14 14.79 -1.77
N GLU A 143 -1.68 15.93 -2.22
CA GLU A 143 -0.99 16.82 -3.17
C GLU A 143 0.38 17.27 -2.62
N LEU A 144 0.44 17.64 -1.34
CA LEU A 144 1.69 18.02 -0.69
C LEU A 144 2.69 16.86 -0.65
N ILE A 145 2.27 15.66 -0.27
CA ILE A 145 3.13 14.47 -0.21
C ILE A 145 3.71 14.17 -1.59
N CYS A 146 2.87 14.16 -2.63
CA CYS A 146 3.28 13.92 -4.01
C CYS A 146 4.26 15.00 -4.51
N PHE A 147 3.96 16.27 -4.22
CA PHE A 147 4.87 17.38 -4.56
C PHE A 147 6.25 17.18 -3.92
N LEU A 148 6.31 16.90 -2.62
CA LEU A 148 7.57 16.72 -1.88
C LEU A 148 8.40 15.54 -2.40
N ARG A 149 7.74 14.43 -2.78
CA ARG A 149 8.42 13.25 -3.36
C ARG A 149 9.04 13.54 -4.73
N ASN A 150 8.43 14.43 -5.50
CA ASN A 150 8.83 14.76 -6.87
C ASN A 150 9.76 15.98 -6.98
N LEU A 151 10.10 16.64 -5.85
CA LEU A 151 11.12 17.68 -5.86
C LEU A 151 12.48 17.08 -6.26
N ASP A 152 13.22 17.80 -7.10
CA ASP A 152 14.59 17.43 -7.38
C ASP A 152 15.50 17.61 -6.16
N PHE A 153 16.64 16.91 -6.18
CA PHE A 153 17.61 16.90 -5.09
C PHE A 153 18.05 18.32 -4.69
N ASP A 154 18.39 19.16 -5.68
CA ASP A 154 18.91 20.51 -5.46
C ASP A 154 17.86 21.41 -4.78
N THR A 155 16.60 21.31 -5.20
CA THR A 155 15.49 22.06 -4.60
C THR A 155 15.27 21.64 -3.14
N VAL A 156 15.34 20.34 -2.84
CA VAL A 156 15.22 19.85 -1.46
C VAL A 156 16.40 20.31 -0.61
N LEU A 157 17.62 20.26 -1.16
CA LEU A 157 18.83 20.71 -0.47
C LEU A 157 18.78 22.21 -0.15
N ASP A 158 18.33 23.03 -1.10
CA ASP A 158 18.15 24.47 -0.91
C ASP A 158 17.07 24.78 0.13
N ALA A 159 15.94 24.06 0.09
CA ALA A 159 14.87 24.20 1.06
C ALA A 159 15.34 23.87 2.48
N ILE A 160 16.03 22.73 2.66
CA ILE A 160 16.61 22.31 3.95
C ILE A 160 17.64 23.34 4.44
N SER A 161 18.51 23.82 3.56
CA SER A 161 19.50 24.86 3.88
C SER A 161 18.83 26.16 4.34
N GLY A 162 17.75 26.57 3.70
CA GLY A 162 16.93 27.72 4.11
C GLY A 162 16.29 27.53 5.49
N ILE A 163 15.80 26.33 5.78
CA ILE A 163 15.23 25.96 7.09
C ILE A 163 16.31 26.03 8.18
N HIS A 164 17.49 25.44 7.96
CA HIS A 164 18.61 25.49 8.91
C HIS A 164 19.06 26.92 9.20
N ARG A 165 19.18 27.77 8.16
CA ARG A 165 19.50 29.19 8.36
C ARG A 165 18.47 29.89 9.25
N THR A 166 17.19 29.57 9.09
CA THR A 166 16.11 30.14 9.91
C THR A 166 16.14 29.60 11.34
N ALA A 167 16.51 28.33 11.52
CA ALA A 167 16.73 27.74 12.83
C ALA A 167 17.89 28.44 13.57
N ASP A 168 19.01 28.69 12.90
CA ASP A 168 20.16 29.41 13.50
C ASP A 168 19.81 30.84 13.90
N GLN A 169 19.03 31.54 13.08
CA GLN A 169 18.51 32.87 13.45
C GLN A 169 17.62 32.80 14.69
N SER A 170 16.82 31.74 14.83
CA SER A 170 15.95 31.52 15.98
C SER A 170 16.75 31.16 17.24
N LYS A 171 17.82 30.35 17.13
CA LYS A 171 18.78 30.08 18.21
C LYS A 171 19.43 31.37 18.72
N ASN A 172 19.85 32.25 17.82
CA ASN A 172 20.44 33.54 18.18
C ASN A 172 19.44 34.43 18.94
N LYS A 173 18.17 34.46 18.51
CA LYS A 173 17.10 35.19 19.22
C LYS A 173 16.83 34.59 20.60
N ALA A 174 16.78 33.27 20.73
CA ALA A 174 16.62 32.59 22.01
C ALA A 174 17.73 33.00 23.00
N ALA A 175 18.99 32.95 22.55
CA ALA A 175 20.15 33.35 23.34
C ALA A 175 20.09 34.83 23.77
N MET A 176 19.68 35.73 22.88
CA MET A 176 19.49 37.15 23.22
C MET A 176 18.39 37.35 24.28
N HIS A 177 17.23 36.72 24.11
CA HIS A 177 16.12 36.87 25.06
C HIS A 177 16.42 36.25 26.43
N SER A 178 17.15 35.12 26.45
CA SER A 178 17.62 34.49 27.67
C SER A 178 18.53 35.43 28.48
N ARG A 179 19.47 36.11 27.81
CA ARG A 179 20.39 37.08 28.45
C ARG A 179 19.69 38.29 29.06
N VAL A 180 18.52 38.68 28.55
CA VAL A 180 17.71 39.81 29.05
C VAL A 180 16.64 39.35 30.05
N GLY A 181 16.69 38.09 30.51
CA GLY A 181 15.78 37.53 31.50
C GLY A 181 14.37 37.24 30.98
N ARG A 182 14.15 37.26 29.66
CA ARG A 182 12.87 36.96 29.02
C ARG A 182 12.77 35.46 28.70
N THR A 183 12.71 34.66 29.75
CA THR A 183 12.74 33.19 29.67
C THR A 183 11.61 32.59 28.84
N GLN A 184 10.39 33.10 28.95
CA GLN A 184 9.26 32.62 28.13
C GLN A 184 9.49 32.83 26.63
N THR A 185 10.04 33.99 26.25
CA THR A 185 10.35 34.29 24.84
C THR A 185 11.51 33.45 24.33
N ALA A 186 12.54 33.21 25.15
CA ALA A 186 13.63 32.31 24.80
C ALA A 186 13.13 30.89 24.52
N ASN A 187 12.30 30.34 25.42
CA ASN A 187 11.73 29.00 25.27
C ASN A 187 10.85 28.86 24.02
N ALA A 188 10.13 29.92 23.62
CA ALA A 188 9.34 29.91 22.39
C ALA A 188 10.23 29.78 21.15
N PHE A 189 11.37 30.48 21.12
CA PHE A 189 12.35 30.35 20.05
C PHE A 189 13.04 28.99 20.05
N ASP A 190 13.37 28.42 21.22
CA ASP A 190 13.92 27.07 21.29
C ASP A 190 12.94 26.01 20.75
N LYS A 191 11.65 26.14 21.04
CA LYS A 191 10.62 25.28 20.46
C LYS A 191 10.52 25.44 18.94
N GLN A 192 10.63 26.67 18.44
CA GLN A 192 10.64 26.94 17.01
C GLN A 192 11.84 26.27 16.33
N VAL A 193 13.02 26.34 16.95
CA VAL A 193 14.23 25.66 16.45
C VAL A 193 13.99 24.16 16.33
N ALA A 194 13.48 23.50 17.37
CA ALA A 194 13.21 22.07 17.35
C ALA A 194 12.22 21.68 16.23
N ASN A 195 11.17 22.47 16.03
CA ASN A 195 10.20 22.24 14.96
C ASN A 195 10.84 22.38 13.56
N LEU A 196 11.71 23.38 13.37
CA LEU A 196 12.40 23.60 12.09
C LEU A 196 13.40 22.47 11.79
N GLU A 197 14.14 22.00 12.80
CA GLU A 197 15.06 20.87 12.67
C GLU A 197 14.29 19.59 12.31
N GLN A 198 13.15 19.34 12.97
CA GLN A 198 12.28 18.21 12.63
C GLN A 198 11.72 18.32 11.20
N LEU A 199 11.31 19.51 10.76
CA LEU A 199 10.80 19.73 9.41
C LEU A 199 11.88 19.46 8.35
N ALA A 200 13.10 19.98 8.54
CA ALA A 200 14.23 19.72 7.65
C ALA A 200 14.51 18.21 7.54
N TYR A 201 14.51 17.50 8.67
CA TYR A 201 14.70 16.06 8.70
C TYR A 201 13.61 15.31 7.92
N LEU A 202 12.33 15.65 8.13
CA LEU A 202 11.21 14.99 7.45
C LEU A 202 11.21 15.26 5.95
N LEU A 203 11.53 16.49 5.52
CA LEU A 203 11.66 16.84 4.10
C LEU A 203 12.74 16.01 3.41
N GLY A 204 13.92 15.90 4.03
CA GLY A 204 15.01 15.09 3.50
C GLY A 204 14.65 13.61 3.42
N LYS A 205 13.96 13.08 4.43
CA LYS A 205 13.53 11.67 4.48
C LYS A 205 12.44 11.35 3.45
N ALA A 206 11.53 12.29 3.21
CA ALA A 206 10.42 12.11 2.28
C ALA A 206 10.86 12.12 0.81
N ASN A 207 12.02 12.70 0.50
CA ASN A 207 12.56 12.76 -0.85
C ASN A 207 13.55 11.61 -1.13
N LYS A 208 13.25 10.80 -2.15
CA LYS A 208 14.02 9.58 -2.46
C LYS A 208 15.46 9.88 -2.87
N ASP A 209 15.68 10.92 -3.67
CA ASP A 209 16.99 11.27 -4.21
C ASP A 209 17.89 11.87 -3.12
N TYR A 210 17.34 12.75 -2.28
CA TYR A 210 18.04 13.29 -1.11
C TYR A 210 18.44 12.18 -0.13
N ASN A 211 17.51 11.27 0.16
CA ASN A 211 17.76 10.14 1.06
C ASN A 211 18.87 9.21 0.50
N ALA A 212 18.84 8.92 -0.80
CA ALA A 212 19.86 8.13 -1.46
C ALA A 212 21.25 8.79 -1.46
N HIS A 213 21.33 10.12 -1.58
CA HIS A 213 22.61 10.84 -1.61
C HIS A 213 23.20 11.11 -0.22
N VAL A 214 22.36 11.29 0.81
CA VAL A 214 22.83 11.66 2.17
C VAL A 214 23.03 10.44 3.08
N LEU A 215 22.24 9.37 2.93
CA LEU A 215 22.39 8.14 3.75
C LEU A 215 23.37 7.11 3.16
N GLN A 216 23.87 7.28 1.93
CA GLN A 216 24.93 6.42 1.37
C GLN A 216 26.36 6.88 1.74
N VAL A 217 26.49 7.91 2.57
CA VAL A 217 27.79 8.49 2.97
C VAL A 217 28.30 7.95 4.32
N ASP A 218 27.60 6.99 4.93
CA ASP A 218 28.05 6.26 6.14
C ASP A 218 28.38 4.78 5.87
#